data_AF-A0A7S2G9F8-F1
#
_entry.id   AF-A0A7S2G9F8-F1
#
_cell.length_a   1.000
_cell.length_b   1.000
_cell.length_c   1.000
_cell.angle_alpha   90.00
_cell.angle_beta   90.00
_cell.angle_gamma   90.00
#
_symmetry.space_group_name_H-M   'P 1'
#
loop_
_entity.id
_entity.type
_entity.pdbx_description
1 polymer ?
#
loop_
_entity_poly.entity_id
_entity_poly.type
_entity_poly.pdbx_seq_one_letter_code
_entity_poly.pdbx_strand_id
1 'polypeptide(L)'
;AGAGGELSDSGGARDEEFLAGAAGMLTALRGDKRKGSDLDPETKTQLDRERNKKHAKATRLRKKVYVKCLEEQATELAEQNNRMKQEREWREANRRAVLETRRRVVHTMLHYRHAGVTDRNKWAKIVDEGRFTLALPVTPYRSFKRSEVVGNGLRILHGLDMVFADIRSIAVWMQTISREATSVGQSVGHTVGQQASEVVWDYTILDAVASGDGNGGGDGGDGGDGGDG
;
A
#
# COMPACT_ATOMS: atom_id res chain seq x y z
N ALA A 1 10.85 13.27 0.94
CA ALA A 1 10.24 13.22 2.28
C ALA A 1 10.04 11.77 2.66
N GLY A 2 11.08 11.16 3.26
CA GLY A 2 11.03 9.78 3.75
C GLY A 2 10.65 9.81 5.22
N ALA A 3 9.51 9.23 5.56
CA ALA A 3 9.14 8.95 6.94
C ALA A 3 9.98 7.75 7.40
N GLY A 4 11.14 8.03 8.00
CA GLY A 4 11.86 7.07 8.82
C GLY A 4 11.03 6.83 10.08
N GLY A 5 10.25 5.76 10.08
CA GLY A 5 9.61 5.26 11.29
C GLY A 5 10.68 4.68 12.19
N GLU A 6 11.07 5.45 13.21
CA GLU A 6 11.80 4.95 14.36
C GLU A 6 10.98 3.83 15.00
N LEU A 7 11.37 2.59 14.71
CA LEU A 7 10.94 1.41 15.46
C LEU A 7 11.53 1.53 16.86
N SER A 8 10.79 2.19 17.74
CA SER A 8 11.08 2.28 19.16
C SER A 8 11.04 0.89 19.78
N ASP A 9 12.22 0.31 19.95
CA ASP A 9 12.52 -0.87 20.75
C ASP A 9 12.13 -0.60 22.23
N SER A 10 10.84 -0.77 22.52
CA SER A 10 10.23 -0.47 23.82
C SER A 10 9.72 -1.73 24.52
N GLY A 11 9.94 -2.91 23.94
CA GLY A 11 9.51 -4.20 24.50
C GLY A 11 10.40 -4.69 25.65
N GLY A 12 11.71 -4.42 25.60
CA GLY A 12 12.66 -5.01 26.56
C GLY A 12 12.51 -4.55 28.01
N ALA A 13 11.99 -3.34 28.25
CA ALA A 13 11.94 -2.77 29.61
C ALA A 13 10.84 -3.38 30.49
N ARG A 14 9.74 -3.87 29.90
CA ARG A 14 8.61 -4.46 30.65
C ARG A 14 8.82 -5.91 31.02
N ASP A 15 9.53 -6.66 30.16
CA ASP A 15 9.88 -8.06 30.44
C ASP A 15 10.88 -8.16 31.59
N GLU A 16 11.85 -7.25 31.67
CA GLU A 16 12.83 -7.17 32.78
C GLU A 16 12.16 -6.87 34.13
N GLU A 17 11.20 -5.94 34.18
CA GLU A 17 10.52 -5.54 35.43
C GLU A 17 9.57 -6.64 35.95
N PHE A 18 8.90 -7.35 35.04
CA PHE A 18 8.03 -8.48 35.40
C PHE A 18 8.82 -9.72 35.81
N LEU A 19 9.92 -10.03 35.12
CA LEU A 19 10.86 -11.09 35.53
C LEU A 19 11.56 -10.76 36.86
N ALA A 20 11.89 -9.49 37.11
CA ALA A 20 12.41 -9.02 38.39
C ALA A 20 11.38 -9.17 39.52
N GLY A 21 10.10 -8.89 39.27
CA GLY A 21 9.00 -9.12 40.22
C GLY A 21 8.82 -10.60 40.56
N ALA A 22 8.86 -11.48 39.55
CA ALA A 22 8.79 -12.93 39.72
C ALA A 22 10.02 -13.48 40.46
N ALA A 23 11.22 -12.98 40.16
CA ALA A 23 12.46 -13.32 40.84
C ALA A 23 12.46 -12.85 42.31
N GLY A 24 11.92 -11.67 42.60
CA GLY A 24 11.74 -11.15 43.96
C GLY A 24 10.83 -12.03 44.82
N MET A 25 9.70 -12.49 44.26
CA MET A 25 8.78 -13.42 44.94
C MET A 25 9.41 -14.81 45.19
N LEU A 26 10.29 -15.25 44.27
CA LEU A 26 11.05 -16.50 44.35
C LEU A 26 12.15 -16.47 45.43
N THR A 27 12.74 -15.30 45.65
CA THR A 27 13.84 -15.08 46.60
C THR A 27 13.33 -15.02 48.05
N ALA A 28 12.11 -14.50 48.26
CA ALA A 28 11.43 -14.48 49.56
C ALA A 28 11.09 -15.87 50.12
N LEU A 29 11.08 -16.91 49.28
CA LEU A 29 10.84 -18.31 49.68
C LEU A 29 12.12 -19.08 50.05
N ARG A 30 13.29 -18.43 49.97
CA ARG A 30 14.58 -19.05 50.32
C ARG A 30 14.75 -19.01 51.85
N GLY A 31 14.13 -19.99 52.50
CA GLY A 31 14.07 -20.11 53.95
C GLY A 31 15.44 -20.00 54.64
N ASP A 32 15.43 -19.15 55.66
CA ASP A 32 16.51 -18.87 56.60
C ASP A 32 17.04 -20.17 57.23
N LYS A 33 18.35 -20.42 57.09
CA LYS A 33 19.04 -21.60 57.64
C LYS A 33 19.15 -21.41 59.16
N ARG A 34 18.07 -21.68 59.91
CA ARG A 34 18.15 -21.70 61.37
C ARG A 34 18.98 -22.89 61.84
N LYS A 35 20.06 -22.57 62.54
CA LYS A 35 21.01 -23.47 63.21
C LYS A 35 20.24 -24.41 64.14
N GLY A 36 20.38 -25.71 63.93
CA GLY A 36 19.54 -26.74 64.55
C GLY A 36 19.69 -26.78 66.08
N SER A 37 18.58 -26.61 66.78
CA SER A 37 18.40 -27.04 68.17
C SER A 37 18.10 -28.54 68.20
N ASP A 38 18.50 -29.22 69.26
CA ASP A 38 18.21 -30.64 69.55
C ASP A 38 16.69 -30.89 69.60
N LEU A 39 16.08 -31.07 68.42
CA LEU A 39 14.69 -31.45 68.25
C LEU A 39 14.60 -32.98 68.20
N ASP A 40 13.62 -33.51 68.93
CA ASP A 40 13.28 -34.93 68.95
C ASP A 40 13.16 -35.49 67.52
N PRO A 41 13.77 -36.66 67.21
CA PRO A 41 13.82 -37.21 65.85
C PRO A 41 12.46 -37.31 65.17
N GLU A 42 11.37 -37.54 65.91
CA GLU A 42 10.03 -37.63 65.34
C GLU A 42 9.56 -36.27 64.81
N THR A 43 9.75 -35.20 65.60
CA THR A 43 9.39 -33.82 65.19
C THR A 43 10.18 -33.34 63.97
N LYS A 44 11.45 -33.74 63.86
CA LYS A 44 12.30 -33.41 62.72
C LYS A 44 11.78 -34.03 61.42
N THR A 45 11.37 -35.30 61.46
CA THR A 45 10.80 -35.97 60.29
C THR A 45 9.49 -35.33 59.83
N GLN A 46 8.65 -34.87 60.76
CA GLN A 46 7.41 -34.16 60.43
C GLN A 46 7.69 -32.81 59.76
N LEU A 47 8.64 -32.02 60.27
CA LEU A 47 9.04 -30.75 59.67
C LEU A 47 9.62 -30.91 58.26
N ASP A 48 10.42 -31.96 58.02
CA ASP A 48 10.96 -32.24 56.69
C ASP A 48 9.85 -32.63 55.69
N ARG A 49 8.85 -33.41 56.13
CA ARG A 49 7.66 -33.72 55.32
C ARG A 49 6.88 -32.46 54.95
N GLU A 50 6.64 -31.58 55.92
CA GLU A 50 5.95 -30.31 55.67
C GLU A 50 6.75 -29.38 54.75
N ARG A 51 8.07 -29.30 54.95
CA ARG A 51 8.96 -28.51 54.11
C ARG A 51 8.95 -29.03 52.68
N ASN A 52 9.01 -30.34 52.47
CA ASN A 52 8.91 -30.95 51.15
C ASN A 52 7.54 -30.64 50.51
N LYS A 53 6.44 -30.77 51.27
CA LYS A 53 5.09 -30.42 50.80
C LYS A 53 5.01 -28.95 50.36
N LYS A 54 5.59 -28.03 51.14
CA LYS A 54 5.69 -26.60 50.80
C LYS A 54 6.54 -26.38 49.53
N HIS A 55 7.70 -27.02 49.43
CA HIS A 55 8.55 -26.95 48.24
C HIS A 55 7.88 -27.48 46.97
N ALA A 56 7.17 -28.60 47.05
CA ALA A 56 6.45 -29.17 45.93
C ALA A 56 5.35 -28.23 45.45
N LYS A 57 4.56 -27.64 46.36
CA LYS A 57 3.55 -26.62 46.04
C LYS A 57 4.18 -25.39 45.39
N ALA A 58 5.27 -24.86 45.96
CA ALA A 58 5.97 -23.69 45.42
C ALA A 58 6.53 -23.96 44.01
N THR A 59 7.13 -25.13 43.76
CA THR A 59 7.62 -25.50 42.43
C THR A 59 6.49 -25.63 41.41
N ARG A 60 5.35 -26.25 41.79
CA ARG A 60 4.17 -26.32 40.92
C ARG A 60 3.63 -24.92 40.60
N LEU A 61 3.55 -24.04 41.59
CA LEU A 61 3.09 -22.66 41.41
C LEU A 61 4.01 -21.89 40.45
N ARG A 62 5.33 -21.98 40.63
CA ARG A 62 6.31 -21.33 39.74
C ARG A 62 6.18 -21.80 38.29
N LYS A 63 6.05 -23.11 38.07
CA LYS A 63 5.82 -23.68 36.74
C LYS A 63 4.51 -23.16 36.14
N LYS A 64 3.44 -23.10 36.93
CA LYS A 64 2.14 -22.58 36.50
C LYS A 64 2.22 -21.11 36.10
N VAL A 65 2.89 -20.28 36.89
CA VAL A 65 3.11 -18.86 36.56
C VAL A 65 3.91 -18.74 35.27
N TYR A 66 5.03 -19.45 35.16
CA TYR A 66 5.87 -19.41 33.95
C TYR A 66 5.11 -19.80 32.68
N VAL A 67 4.33 -20.88 32.72
CA VAL A 67 3.50 -21.30 31.58
C VAL A 67 2.50 -20.22 31.20
N LYS A 68 1.81 -19.60 32.17
CA LYS A 68 0.89 -18.49 31.89
C LYS A 68 1.59 -17.29 31.25
N CYS A 69 2.77 -16.92 31.73
CA CYS A 69 3.51 -15.80 31.16
C CYS A 69 3.95 -16.08 29.72
N LEU A 70 4.33 -17.33 29.42
CA LEU A 70 4.63 -17.73 28.04
C LEU A 70 3.39 -17.71 27.15
N GLU A 71 2.24 -18.14 27.67
CA GLU A 71 0.95 -18.05 26.96
C GLU A 71 0.62 -16.59 26.65
N GLU A 72 0.73 -15.70 27.63
CA GLU A 72 0.51 -14.25 27.46
C GLU A 72 1.46 -13.65 26.41
N GLN A 73 2.77 -13.93 26.50
CA GLN A 73 3.75 -13.46 25.52
C GLN A 73 3.48 -13.99 24.11
N ALA A 74 3.08 -15.27 23.98
CA ALA A 74 2.72 -15.84 22.69
C ALA A 74 1.48 -15.17 22.09
N THR A 75 0.46 -14.89 22.92
CA THR A 75 -0.74 -14.17 22.47
C THR A 75 -0.43 -12.75 22.04
N GLU A 76 0.40 -12.03 22.79
CA GLU A 76 0.80 -10.67 22.43
C GLU A 76 1.57 -10.64 21.10
N LEU A 77 2.55 -11.53 20.92
CA LEU A 77 3.29 -11.62 19.65
C LEU A 77 2.38 -11.97 18.47
N ALA A 78 1.39 -12.83 18.67
CA ALA A 78 0.41 -13.17 17.65
C ALA A 78 -0.44 -11.95 17.25
N GLU A 79 -0.91 -11.18 18.23
CA GLU A 79 -1.67 -9.94 17.99
C GLU A 79 -0.83 -8.88 17.29
N GLN A 80 0.42 -8.69 17.71
CA GLN A 80 1.36 -7.77 17.07
C GLN A 80 1.60 -8.16 15.61
N ASN A 81 1.83 -9.45 15.34
CA ASN A 81 2.01 -9.95 13.98
C ASN A 81 0.75 -9.75 13.13
N ASN A 82 -0.43 -10.04 13.67
CA ASN A 82 -1.70 -9.80 12.98
C ASN A 82 -1.89 -8.31 12.63
N ARG A 83 -1.58 -7.40 13.57
CA ARG A 83 -1.62 -5.96 13.34
C ARG A 83 -0.67 -5.53 12.22
N MET A 84 0.58 -6.01 12.24
CA MET A 84 1.56 -5.72 11.19
C MET A 84 1.12 -6.24 9.81
N LYS A 85 0.51 -7.43 9.78
CA LYS A 85 -0.03 -8.04 8.56
C LYS A 85 -1.16 -7.17 7.97
N GLN A 86 -2.13 -6.78 8.79
CA GLN A 86 -3.22 -5.89 8.38
C GLN A 86 -2.71 -4.55 7.85
N GLU A 87 -1.74 -3.94 8.53
CA GLU A 87 -1.17 -2.67 8.09
C GLU A 87 -0.46 -2.79 6.73
N ARG A 88 0.26 -3.89 6.50
CA ARG A 88 0.89 -4.18 5.21
C ARG A 88 -0.14 -4.33 4.11
N GLU A 89 -1.18 -5.12 4.35
CA GLU A 89 -2.28 -5.34 3.40
C GLU A 89 -2.99 -4.03 3.05
N TRP A 90 -3.26 -3.19 4.06
CA TRP A 90 -3.81 -1.86 3.88
C TRP A 90 -2.91 -0.97 3.02
N ARG A 91 -1.61 -0.90 3.32
CA ARG A 91 -0.63 -0.12 2.55
C ARG A 91 -0.57 -0.57 1.09
N GLU A 92 -0.60 -1.88 0.84
CA GLU A 92 -0.60 -2.43 -0.51
C GLU A 92 -1.88 -2.13 -1.29
N ALA A 93 -3.04 -2.26 -0.64
CA ALA A 93 -4.34 -1.91 -1.23
C ALA A 93 -4.40 -0.42 -1.59
N ASN A 94 -3.99 0.45 -0.68
CA ASN A 94 -3.94 1.89 -0.92
C ASN A 94 -2.97 2.25 -2.06
N ARG A 95 -1.78 1.62 -2.10
CA ARG A 95 -0.84 1.80 -3.21
C ARG A 95 -1.46 1.39 -4.55
N ARG A 96 -2.19 0.27 -4.60
CA ARG A 96 -2.90 -0.17 -5.80
C ARG A 96 -3.97 0.84 -6.25
N ALA A 97 -4.77 1.36 -5.31
CA ALA A 97 -5.81 2.35 -5.61
C ALA A 97 -5.22 3.67 -6.15
N VAL A 98 -4.11 4.14 -5.57
CA VAL A 98 -3.39 5.34 -6.05
C VAL A 98 -2.83 5.13 -7.45
N LEU A 99 -2.20 3.97 -7.71
CA LEU A 99 -1.66 3.65 -9.04
C LEU A 99 -2.76 3.56 -10.10
N GLU A 100 -3.90 2.96 -9.77
CA GLU A 100 -5.03 2.84 -10.68
C GLU A 100 -5.61 4.23 -11.03
N THR A 101 -5.76 5.09 -10.02
CA THR A 101 -6.18 6.49 -10.23
C THR A 101 -5.18 7.22 -11.14
N ARG A 102 -3.88 7.07 -10.89
CA ARG A 102 -2.83 7.68 -11.72
C ARG A 102 -2.87 7.17 -13.16
N ARG A 103 -3.05 5.86 -13.35
CA ARG A 103 -3.17 5.24 -14.67
C ARG A 103 -4.36 5.82 -15.43
N ARG A 104 -5.51 5.94 -14.76
CA ARG A 104 -6.72 6.54 -15.33
C ARG A 104 -6.49 7.99 -15.76
N VAL A 105 -5.90 8.82 -14.89
CA VAL A 105 -5.58 10.22 -15.20
C VAL A 105 -4.65 10.33 -16.40
N VAL A 106 -3.57 9.54 -16.44
CA VAL A 106 -2.62 9.55 -17.56
C VAL A 106 -3.31 9.10 -18.85
N HIS A 107 -4.13 8.05 -18.79
CA HIS A 107 -4.89 7.57 -19.94
C HIS A 107 -5.84 8.64 -20.48
N THR A 108 -6.65 9.26 -19.61
CA THR A 108 -7.56 10.35 -20.00
C THR A 108 -6.82 11.58 -20.54
N MET A 109 -5.69 11.94 -19.93
CA MET A 109 -4.84 13.04 -20.39
C MET A 109 -4.29 12.78 -21.80
N LEU A 110 -3.76 11.58 -22.05
CA LEU A 110 -3.30 11.16 -23.38
C LEU A 110 -4.46 11.07 -24.37
N HIS A 111 -5.64 10.67 -23.89
CA HIS A 111 -6.86 10.65 -24.69
C HIS A 111 -7.22 12.06 -25.19
N TYR A 112 -7.35 13.02 -24.27
CA TYR A 112 -7.62 14.42 -24.61
C TYR A 112 -6.56 15.03 -25.51
N ARG A 113 -5.28 14.69 -25.30
CA ARG A 113 -4.17 15.19 -26.12
C ARG A 113 -4.25 14.71 -27.57
N HIS A 114 -4.56 13.43 -27.83
CA HIS A 114 -4.66 12.93 -29.21
C HIS A 114 -5.96 13.37 -29.88
N ALA A 115 -7.07 13.43 -29.14
CA ALA A 115 -8.37 13.85 -29.65
C ALA A 115 -8.45 15.37 -29.92
N GLY A 116 -7.39 16.12 -29.61
CA GLY A 116 -7.35 17.56 -29.85
C GLY A 116 -8.22 18.37 -28.89
N VAL A 117 -8.60 17.82 -27.74
CA VAL A 117 -9.48 18.49 -26.77
C VAL A 117 -8.74 19.67 -26.14
N THR A 118 -9.26 20.87 -26.34
CA THR A 118 -8.72 22.13 -25.78
C THR A 118 -9.65 22.77 -24.75
N ASP A 119 -10.71 22.07 -24.35
CA ASP A 119 -11.66 22.52 -23.33
C ASP A 119 -10.99 22.52 -21.95
N ARG A 120 -10.69 23.73 -21.44
CA ARG A 120 -10.03 23.95 -20.16
C ARG A 120 -10.78 23.32 -18.99
N ASN A 121 -12.11 23.33 -19.00
CA ASN A 121 -12.91 22.77 -17.92
C ASN A 121 -12.77 21.24 -17.83
N LYS A 122 -12.60 20.57 -18.97
CA LYS A 122 -12.34 19.12 -19.00
C LYS A 122 -10.96 18.78 -18.46
N TRP A 123 -9.95 19.57 -18.83
CA TRP A 123 -8.59 19.39 -18.36
C TRP A 123 -8.42 19.70 -16.87
N ALA A 124 -9.07 20.76 -16.36
CA ALA A 124 -9.04 21.10 -14.94
C ALA A 124 -9.62 20.00 -14.02
N LYS A 125 -10.47 19.11 -14.54
CA LYS A 125 -10.97 17.94 -13.79
C LYS A 125 -9.94 16.84 -13.59
N ILE A 126 -8.93 16.76 -14.46
CA ILE A 126 -7.92 15.68 -14.44
C ILE A 126 -6.55 16.14 -13.97
N VAL A 127 -6.21 17.42 -14.11
CA VAL A 127 -4.91 17.98 -13.72
C VAL A 127 -5.07 19.30 -12.97
N ASP A 128 -4.17 19.53 -12.00
CA ASP A 128 -4.08 20.78 -11.26
C ASP A 128 -3.39 21.86 -12.12
N GLU A 129 -4.15 22.87 -12.55
CA GLU A 129 -3.68 23.91 -13.47
C GLU A 129 -2.42 24.65 -12.97
N GLY A 130 -2.29 24.84 -11.65
CA GLY A 130 -1.21 25.63 -11.07
C GLY A 130 0.11 24.86 -10.93
N ARG A 131 0.06 23.53 -10.94
CA ARG A 131 1.22 22.66 -10.66
C ARG A 131 1.50 21.66 -11.76
N PHE A 132 0.66 21.59 -12.79
CA PHE A 132 0.83 20.64 -13.86
C PHE A 132 2.05 20.97 -14.72
N THR A 133 2.93 19.98 -14.86
CA THR A 133 4.09 20.02 -15.75
C THR A 133 4.14 18.76 -16.59
N LEU A 134 4.28 18.91 -17.91
CA LEU A 134 4.42 17.80 -18.85
C LEU A 134 5.81 17.85 -19.50
N ALA A 135 6.62 16.82 -19.25
CA ALA A 135 7.91 16.65 -19.91
C ALA A 135 7.77 15.75 -21.13
N LEU A 136 8.23 16.22 -22.28
CA LEU A 136 8.19 15.51 -23.56
C LEU A 136 9.59 15.44 -24.17
N PRO A 137 9.92 14.40 -24.94
CA PRO A 137 11.11 14.40 -25.78
C PRO A 137 11.07 15.56 -26.78
N VAL A 138 12.23 16.14 -27.08
CA VAL A 138 12.34 17.12 -28.17
C VAL A 138 12.10 16.41 -29.51
N THR A 139 11.10 16.87 -30.26
CA THR A 139 10.74 16.32 -31.57
C THR A 139 11.16 17.29 -32.68
N PRO A 140 12.21 16.99 -33.48
CA PRO A 140 12.76 17.93 -34.48
C PRO A 140 11.76 18.42 -35.54
N TYR A 141 10.70 17.64 -35.79
CA TYR A 141 9.71 17.91 -36.83
C TYR A 141 8.50 18.74 -36.37
N ARG A 142 8.54 19.28 -35.14
CA ARG A 142 7.45 20.08 -34.57
C ARG A 142 7.97 21.43 -34.13
N SER A 143 7.17 22.47 -34.33
CA SER A 143 7.48 23.80 -33.83
C SER A 143 7.18 23.89 -32.33
N PHE A 144 8.15 24.37 -31.56
CA PHE A 144 8.02 24.68 -30.14
C PHE A 144 8.95 25.85 -29.77
N LYS A 145 8.67 26.54 -28.67
CA LYS A 145 9.52 27.66 -28.23
C LYS A 145 10.82 27.14 -27.66
N ARG A 146 11.95 27.82 -27.94
CA ARG A 146 13.26 27.47 -27.35
C ARG A 146 13.26 27.53 -25.82
N SER A 147 12.44 28.42 -25.24
CA SER A 147 12.26 28.53 -23.78
C SER A 147 11.64 27.29 -23.14
N GLU A 148 11.00 26.40 -23.91
CA GLU A 148 10.42 25.15 -23.41
C GLU A 148 11.47 24.04 -23.31
N VAL A 149 12.64 24.17 -23.95
CA VAL A 149 13.68 23.15 -23.93
C VAL A 149 14.61 23.39 -22.75
N VAL A 150 14.65 22.42 -21.84
CA VAL A 150 15.59 22.39 -20.72
C VAL A 150 16.83 21.61 -21.13
N GLY A 151 18.01 21.98 -20.59
CA GLY A 151 19.35 21.56 -21.04
C GLY A 151 19.61 20.06 -21.19
N ASN A 152 18.69 19.19 -20.73
CA ASN A 152 18.76 17.75 -20.88
C ASN A 152 18.10 17.24 -22.18
N GLY A 153 17.76 18.12 -23.13
CA GLY A 153 17.07 17.73 -24.37
C GLY A 153 15.60 17.34 -24.15
N LEU A 154 15.02 17.77 -23.02
CA LEU A 154 13.61 17.58 -22.70
C LEU A 154 12.86 18.90 -22.86
N ARG A 155 11.66 18.80 -23.41
CA ARG A 155 10.71 19.91 -23.53
C ARG A 155 9.77 19.88 -22.32
N ILE A 156 9.74 20.93 -21.52
CA ILE A 156 8.88 21.04 -20.34
C ILE A 156 7.76 22.04 -20.61
N LEU A 157 6.52 21.57 -20.49
CA LEU A 157 5.31 22.37 -20.63
C LEU A 157 4.75 22.68 -19.25
N HIS A 158 4.60 23.96 -18.94
CA HIS A 158 4.03 24.42 -17.68
C HIS A 158 2.58 24.88 -17.90
N GLY A 159 1.66 24.30 -17.13
CA GLY A 159 0.23 24.64 -17.19
C GLY A 159 -0.46 24.22 -18.48
N LEU A 160 -1.77 24.46 -18.52
CA LEU A 160 -2.64 24.02 -19.61
C LEU A 160 -2.41 24.79 -20.92
N ASP A 161 -2.03 26.06 -20.86
CA ASP A 161 -1.88 26.89 -22.06
C ASP A 161 -0.76 26.37 -22.97
N MET A 162 0.33 25.90 -22.37
CA MET A 162 1.46 25.29 -23.08
C MET A 162 1.10 23.92 -23.65
N VAL A 163 0.25 23.17 -22.95
CA VAL A 163 -0.30 21.89 -23.45
C VAL A 163 -1.25 22.12 -24.62
N PHE A 164 -2.08 23.15 -24.60
CA PHE A 164 -2.94 23.51 -25.73
C PHE A 164 -2.15 24.01 -26.93
N ALA A 165 -1.03 24.71 -26.71
CA ALA A 165 -0.09 25.01 -27.80
C ALA A 165 0.53 23.74 -28.39
N ASP A 166 0.93 22.78 -27.54
CA ASP A 166 1.43 21.47 -27.99
C ASP A 166 0.38 20.70 -28.79
N ILE A 167 -0.86 20.60 -28.31
CA ILE A 167 -1.97 19.93 -29.01
C ILE A 167 -2.20 20.53 -30.39
N ARG A 168 -2.19 21.87 -30.51
CA ARG A 168 -2.29 22.54 -31.81
C ARG A 168 -1.12 22.19 -32.73
N SER A 169 0.11 22.12 -32.21
CA SER A 169 1.27 21.66 -32.99
C SER A 169 1.10 20.21 -33.48
N ILE A 170 0.43 19.34 -32.69
CA ILE A 170 0.10 17.97 -33.08
C ILE A 170 -0.91 17.93 -34.22
N ALA A 171 -1.98 18.71 -34.12
CA ALA A 171 -2.98 18.79 -35.15
C ALA A 171 -2.38 19.24 -36.49
N VAL A 172 -1.53 20.28 -36.48
CA VAL A 172 -0.85 20.78 -37.70
C VAL A 172 0.06 19.70 -38.29
N TRP A 173 0.88 19.04 -37.46
CA TRP A 173 1.77 17.97 -37.92
C TRP A 173 1.01 16.78 -38.52
N MET A 174 -0.08 16.34 -37.87
CA MET A 174 -0.95 15.27 -38.39
C MET A 174 -1.55 15.66 -39.75
N GLN A 175 -2.03 16.90 -39.89
CA GLN A 175 -2.59 17.39 -41.16
C GLN A 175 -1.57 17.40 -42.30
N THR A 176 -0.31 17.75 -42.01
CA THR A 176 0.78 17.70 -43.02
C THR A 176 1.00 16.27 -43.52
N ILE A 177 1.08 15.30 -42.61
CA ILE A 177 1.27 13.88 -42.97
C ILE A 177 0.07 13.35 -43.76
N SER A 178 -1.16 13.68 -43.34
CA SER A 178 -2.36 13.22 -44.04
C SER A 178 -2.48 13.78 -45.47
N ARG A 179 -2.06 15.03 -45.70
CA ARG A 179 -2.08 15.63 -47.05
C ARG A 179 -1.11 14.94 -48.00
N GLU A 180 0.08 14.60 -47.52
CA GLU A 180 1.08 13.88 -48.31
C GLU A 180 0.56 12.49 -48.71
N ALA A 181 -0.07 11.77 -47.77
CA ALA A 181 -0.65 10.45 -48.03
C ALA A 181 -1.72 10.46 -49.15
N THR A 182 -2.54 11.51 -49.24
CA THR A 182 -3.54 11.63 -50.32
C THR A 182 -2.91 12.01 -51.65
N SER A 183 -1.85 12.82 -51.66
CA SER A 183 -1.17 13.24 -52.89
C SER A 183 -0.44 12.09 -53.60
N VAL A 184 0.09 11.11 -52.85
CA VAL A 184 0.76 9.92 -53.41
C VAL A 184 -0.26 8.96 -54.05
N GLY A 185 -1.53 8.97 -53.61
CA GLY A 185 -2.60 8.20 -54.22
C GLY A 185 -3.20 8.81 -55.49
N GLN A 186 -3.04 10.12 -55.71
CA GLN A 186 -3.65 10.84 -56.84
C GLN A 186 -2.83 10.83 -58.13
N SER A 187 -1.58 10.34 -58.14
CA SER A 187 -0.82 10.18 -59.40
C SER A 187 -1.12 8.88 -60.15
N VAL A 188 -2.00 8.02 -59.62
CA VAL A 188 -2.47 6.79 -60.30
C VAL A 188 -4.00 6.72 -60.19
N GLY A 189 -4.71 7.29 -61.17
CA GLY A 189 -6.15 7.05 -61.33
C GLY A 189 -7.05 8.23 -60.99
N HIS A 190 -7.26 9.09 -61.98
CA HIS A 190 -8.51 9.86 -62.10
C HIS A 190 -9.67 8.87 -62.25
N THR A 191 -10.49 8.65 -61.22
CA THR A 191 -11.97 8.56 -61.31
C THR A 191 -12.59 8.27 -59.94
N VAL A 192 -13.41 9.22 -59.49
CA VAL A 192 -14.66 9.05 -58.72
C VAL A 192 -14.58 8.49 -57.29
N GLY A 193 -15.05 9.32 -56.34
CA GLY A 193 -15.60 8.86 -55.06
C GLY A 193 -15.02 9.57 -53.83
N GLN A 194 -15.39 10.84 -53.61
CA GLN A 194 -15.25 11.48 -52.30
C GLN A 194 -16.12 10.73 -51.28
N GLN A 195 -15.54 9.79 -50.56
CA GLN A 195 -15.99 9.44 -49.22
C GLN A 195 -14.87 9.86 -48.28
N ALA A 196 -15.10 10.96 -47.57
CA ALA A 196 -14.31 11.31 -46.41
C ALA A 196 -14.51 10.17 -45.41
N SER A 197 -13.54 9.26 -45.31
CA SER A 197 -13.51 8.27 -44.25
C SER A 197 -13.28 9.02 -42.94
N GLU A 198 -14.37 9.33 -42.27
CA GLU A 198 -14.37 9.58 -40.85
C GLU A 198 -13.81 8.29 -40.22
N VAL A 199 -12.53 8.30 -39.86
CA VAL A 199 -11.93 7.23 -39.09
C VAL A 199 -12.51 7.35 -37.67
N VAL A 200 -13.76 6.89 -37.53
CA VAL A 200 -14.43 6.68 -36.26
C VAL A 200 -13.72 5.52 -35.60
N TRP A 201 -12.69 5.82 -34.82
CA TRP A 201 -12.18 4.86 -33.85
C TRP A 201 -13.28 4.69 -32.80
N ASP A 202 -13.98 3.56 -32.86
CA ASP A 202 -15.08 3.24 -31.95
C ASP A 202 -14.51 3.04 -30.54
N TYR A 203 -14.65 4.07 -29.69
CA TYR A 203 -14.10 4.13 -28.33
C TYR A 203 -15.15 3.79 -27.25
N THR A 204 -16.22 3.08 -27.61
CA THR A 204 -17.37 2.73 -26.74
C THR A 204 -17.02 1.91 -25.49
N ILE A 205 -15.76 1.49 -25.29
CA ILE A 205 -15.32 0.83 -24.04
C ILE A 205 -15.14 1.84 -22.88
N LEU A 206 -15.10 3.16 -23.13
CA LEU A 206 -14.72 4.14 -22.10
C LEU A 206 -15.84 4.63 -21.17
N ASP A 207 -17.12 4.50 -21.53
CA ASP A 207 -18.23 4.93 -20.66
C ASP A 207 -18.67 3.86 -19.65
N ALA A 208 -18.36 2.58 -19.89
CA ALA A 208 -18.73 1.49 -18.96
C ALA A 208 -17.91 1.50 -17.64
N VAL A 209 -16.77 2.21 -17.59
CA VAL A 209 -15.91 2.29 -16.38
C VAL A 209 -16.18 3.58 -15.57
N ALA A 210 -16.92 4.54 -16.15
CA ALA A 210 -17.37 5.74 -15.42
C ALA A 210 -18.64 5.47 -14.59
N SER A 211 -19.44 4.46 -14.96
CA SER A 211 -20.56 3.97 -14.16
C SER A 211 -20.03 3.00 -13.10
N GLY A 212 -19.84 3.50 -11.88
CA GLY A 212 -19.39 2.73 -10.73
C GLY A 212 -20.42 1.70 -10.24
N ASP A 213 -20.75 0.70 -11.05
CA ASP A 213 -21.48 -0.48 -10.61
C ASP A 213 -20.48 -1.58 -10.24
N GLY A 214 -19.76 -1.35 -9.15
CA GLY A 214 -19.07 -2.39 -8.42
C GLY A 214 -20.08 -3.29 -7.70
N ASN A 215 -20.86 -4.07 -8.45
CA ASN A 215 -21.66 -5.17 -7.92
C ASN A 215 -20.74 -6.35 -7.56
N GLY A 216 -19.92 -6.16 -6.52
CA GLY A 216 -19.12 -7.20 -5.88
C GLY A 216 -19.89 -7.84 -4.74
N GLY A 217 -21.10 -8.34 -5.01
CA GLY A 217 -21.87 -9.17 -4.09
C GLY A 217 -21.30 -10.58 -4.03
N GLY A 218 -20.12 -10.72 -3.41
CA GLY A 218 -19.57 -12.01 -2.99
C GLY A 218 -20.10 -12.36 -1.61
N ASP A 219 -21.37 -12.77 -1.55
CA ASP A 219 -21.98 -13.35 -0.35
C ASP A 219 -21.43 -14.77 -0.18
N GLY A 220 -20.36 -14.86 0.60
CA GLY A 220 -19.72 -16.09 1.02
C GLY A 220 -19.92 -16.29 2.53
N GLY A 221 -21.16 -16.52 2.94
CA GLY A 221 -21.51 -17.15 4.20
C GLY A 221 -22.33 -18.40 3.90
N ASP A 222 -22.32 -19.47 4.67
CA ASP A 222 -21.71 -19.75 5.95
C ASP A 222 -21.73 -21.28 6.04
N GLY A 223 -20.56 -21.90 6.18
CA GLY A 223 -20.44 -23.34 6.35
C GLY A 223 -20.78 -23.69 7.78
N GLY A 224 -22.07 -23.88 8.04
CA GLY A 224 -22.59 -24.41 9.30
C GLY A 224 -22.11 -25.83 9.53
N ASP A 225 -20.98 -25.94 10.24
CA ASP A 225 -20.60 -27.12 11.02
C ASP A 225 -21.36 -27.08 12.34
N GLY A 226 -21.99 -28.19 12.70
CA GLY A 226 -22.64 -28.36 13.99
C GLY A 226 -23.75 -29.40 14.01
N GLY A 227 -23.46 -30.56 14.62
CA GLY A 227 -24.45 -31.23 15.47
C GLY A 227 -24.56 -32.75 15.35
N ASP A 228 -23.80 -33.42 16.21
CA ASP A 228 -24.16 -34.55 17.10
C ASP A 228 -24.85 -35.82 16.56
N GLY A 229 -24.21 -36.95 16.90
CA GLY A 229 -24.72 -38.32 16.81
C GLY A 229 -23.65 -39.37 17.03
#